data_AF-W1FA57-F1
#
_entry.id   AF-W1FA57-F1
#
_cell.length_a   1.000
_cell.length_b   1.000
_cell.length_c   1.000
_cell.angle_alpha   90.00
_cell.angle_beta   90.00
_cell.angle_gamma   90.00
#
_symmetry.space_group_name_H-M   'P 1'
#
loop_
_entity.id
_entity.type
_entity.pdbx_description
1 polymer ?
#
loop_
_entity_poly.entity_id
_entity_poly.type
_entity_poly.pdbx_seq_one_letter_code
_entity_poly.pdbx_strand_id
1 'polypeptide(L)'
;MAKNYYDITLALAGICQSARLVQQLAHQGHCDADALHVSLNSIIDMNPSSTLAVFGGSEANLRVGLETLLGVLNASSRQGLKRRINPLHTQLDGA
;
A
#
# COMPACT_ATOMS: atom_id res chain seq x y z
N MET A 1 -8.70 21.96 13.31
CA MET A 1 -8.71 21.10 12.11
C MET A 1 -8.36 19.69 12.56
N ALA A 2 -9.33 18.80 12.75
CA ALA A 2 -9.04 17.43 13.13
C ALA A 2 -8.29 16.76 11.98
N LYS A 3 -7.09 16.22 12.22
CA LYS A 3 -6.48 15.28 11.27
C LYS A 3 -7.41 14.07 11.21
N ASN A 4 -8.22 13.97 10.17
CA ASN A 4 -8.99 12.76 9.91
C ASN A 4 -8.02 11.68 9.48
N TYR A 5 -7.53 10.92 10.47
CA TYR A 5 -6.74 9.72 10.22
C TYR A 5 -7.45 8.78 9.26
N TYR A 6 -8.79 8.79 9.26
CA TYR A 6 -9.62 8.12 8.26
C TYR A 6 -9.26 8.51 6.82
N ASP A 7 -9.30 9.81 6.50
CA ASP A 7 -8.97 10.32 5.16
C ASP A 7 -7.51 10.02 4.78
N ILE A 8 -6.59 10.13 5.76
CA ILE A 8 -5.18 9.81 5.56
C ILE A 8 -4.99 8.33 5.24
N THR A 9 -5.68 7.44 5.96
CA THR A 9 -5.63 5.99 5.74
C THR A 9 -6.20 5.63 4.38
N LEU A 10 -7.32 6.23 3.96
CA LEU A 10 -7.89 6.02 2.62
C LEU A 10 -6.91 6.44 1.52
N ALA A 11 -6.31 7.62 1.63
CA ALA A 11 -5.33 8.10 0.66
C ALA A 11 -4.10 7.17 0.57
N LEU A 12 -3.57 6.73 1.71
CA LEU A 12 -2.47 5.76 1.75
C LEU A 12 -2.86 4.40 1.17
N ALA A 13 -4.07 3.92 1.45
CA ALA A 13 -4.60 2.70 0.85
C ALA A 13 -4.64 2.81 -0.68
N GLY A 14 -5.08 3.95 -1.22
CA GLY A 14 -5.07 4.21 -2.66
C GLY A 14 -3.66 4.14 -3.27
N ILE A 15 -2.65 4.71 -2.60
CA ILE A 15 -1.24 4.61 -3.04
C ILE A 15 -0.77 3.15 -3.04
N CYS A 16 -1.04 2.42 -1.96
CA CYS A 16 -0.66 1.02 -1.83
C CYS A 16 -1.37 0.13 -2.87
N GLN A 17 -2.64 0.42 -3.18
CA GLN A 17 -3.40 -0.26 -4.21
C GLN A 17 -2.75 -0.12 -5.58
N SER A 18 -2.43 1.11 -5.98
CA SER A 18 -1.73 1.36 -7.26
C SER A 18 -0.38 0.64 -7.34
N ALA A 19 0.41 0.67 -6.25
CA ALA A 19 1.68 -0.05 -6.21
C ALA A 19 1.50 -1.58 -6.36
N ARG A 20 0.47 -2.15 -5.72
CA ARG A 20 0.16 -3.57 -5.81
C ARG A 20 -0.30 -3.97 -7.21
N LEU A 21 -1.14 -3.15 -7.85
CA LEU A 21 -1.61 -3.38 -9.21
C LEU A 21 -0.47 -3.37 -10.22
N VAL A 22 0.44 -2.39 -10.12
CA VAL A 22 1.65 -2.33 -10.97
C VAL A 22 2.53 -3.57 -10.74
N GLN A 23 2.70 -3.99 -9.48
CA GLN A 23 3.47 -5.19 -9.17
C GLN A 23 2.83 -6.45 -9.76
N GLN A 24 1.50 -6.61 -9.67
CA GLN A 24 0.78 -7.74 -10.25
C GLN A 24 0.90 -7.72 -11.78
N LEU A 25 0.70 -6.57 -12.39
CA LEU A 25 0.83 -6.41 -13.84
C LEU A 25 2.25 -6.79 -14.32
N ALA A 26 3.29 -6.36 -13.60
CA ALA A 26 4.67 -6.66 -13.96
C ALA A 26 5.05 -8.15 -13.79
N HIS A 27 4.52 -8.84 -12.78
CA HIS A 27 4.89 -10.24 -12.51
C HIS A 27 3.96 -11.27 -13.16
N GLN A 28 2.67 -10.96 -13.29
CA GLN A 28 1.63 -11.90 -13.73
C GLN A 28 1.08 -11.55 -15.12
N GLY A 29 1.31 -10.32 -15.61
CA GLY A 29 0.72 -9.82 -16.85
C GLY A 29 -0.75 -9.43 -16.73
N HIS A 30 -1.37 -9.65 -15.57
CA HIS A 30 -2.74 -9.22 -15.25
C HIS A 30 -2.79 -8.69 -13.81
N CYS A 31 -3.83 -7.92 -13.50
CA CYS A 31 -4.07 -7.39 -12.16
C CYS A 31 -5.57 -7.43 -11.84
N ASP A 32 -5.93 -7.09 -10.61
CA ASP A 32 -7.33 -7.02 -10.19
C ASP A 32 -8.04 -5.90 -10.97
N ALA A 33 -8.99 -6.28 -11.81
CA ALA A 33 -9.68 -5.36 -12.72
C ALA A 33 -10.59 -4.37 -11.97
N ASP A 34 -11.18 -4.80 -10.84
CA ASP A 34 -12.07 -3.94 -10.05
C ASP A 34 -11.25 -2.87 -9.32
N ALA A 35 -10.17 -3.29 -8.66
CA ALA A 35 -9.26 -2.37 -8.00
C ALA A 35 -8.57 -1.42 -9.00
N LEU A 36 -8.24 -1.89 -10.21
CA LEU A 36 -7.72 -1.04 -11.29
C LEU A 36 -8.75 -0.02 -11.76
N HIS A 37 -9.99 -0.43 -11.98
CA HIS A 37 -11.07 0.46 -12.39
C HIS A 37 -11.31 1.56 -11.35
N VAL A 38 -11.31 1.21 -10.06
CA VAL A 38 -11.39 2.17 -8.96
C VAL A 38 -10.22 3.15 -8.97
N SER A 39 -8.98 2.64 -9.08
CA SER A 39 -7.78 3.49 -9.11
C SER A 39 -7.78 4.43 -10.31
N LEU A 40 -8.24 4.00 -11.48
CA LEU A 40 -8.36 4.86 -12.66
C LEU A 40 -9.48 5.89 -12.50
N ASN A 41 -10.65 5.50 -11.99
CA ASN A 41 -11.75 6.43 -11.75
C ASN A 41 -11.36 7.52 -10.76
N SER A 42 -10.51 7.24 -9.77
CA SER A 42 -10.01 8.25 -8.84
C SER A 42 -9.25 9.41 -9.50
N ILE A 43 -8.71 9.20 -10.71
CA ILE A 43 -8.00 10.23 -11.49
C ILE A 43 -9.00 11.10 -12.28
N ILE A 44 -10.12 10.50 -12.70
CA ILE A 44 -11.11 11.11 -13.61
C ILE A 44 -12.18 11.86 -12.81
N ASP A 45 -12.46 11.46 -11.57
CA ASP A 45 -13.42 12.14 -10.70
C ASP A 45 -12.86 13.50 -10.21
N MET A 46 -13.29 14.57 -10.88
CA MET A 46 -12.81 15.94 -10.63
C MET A 46 -13.57 16.67 -9.50
N ASN A 47 -14.67 16.12 -8.98
CA ASN A 47 -15.43 16.78 -7.91
C ASN A 47 -16.02 15.80 -6.88
N PRO A 48 -15.16 15.07 -6.16
CA PRO A 48 -15.57 14.14 -5.12
C PRO A 48 -16.14 14.88 -3.90
N SER A 49 -17.25 14.38 -3.35
CA SER A 49 -17.88 14.92 -2.14
C SER A 49 -17.15 14.55 -0.85
N SER A 50 -16.26 13.55 -0.89
CA SER A 50 -15.46 13.06 0.24
C SER A 50 -14.27 12.23 -0.25
N THR A 51 -13.26 12.00 0.59
CA THR A 51 -12.11 11.14 0.29
C THR A 51 -12.54 9.71 -0.11
N LEU A 52 -13.61 9.19 0.49
CA LEU A 52 -14.14 7.87 0.12
C LEU A 52 -14.81 7.89 -1.25
N ALA A 53 -15.41 9.01 -1.65
CA ALA A 53 -16.09 9.17 -2.94
C ALA A 53 -15.11 9.05 -4.11
N VAL A 54 -13.87 9.55 -3.93
CA VAL A 54 -12.75 9.40 -4.88
C VAL A 54 -12.54 7.95 -5.31
N PHE A 55 -12.78 7.00 -4.41
CA PHE A 55 -12.60 5.56 -4.65
C PHE A 55 -13.92 4.82 -4.90
N GLY A 56 -14.98 5.53 -5.31
CA GLY A 56 -16.28 4.92 -5.62
C GLY A 56 -17.22 4.77 -4.42
N GLY A 57 -16.96 5.48 -3.32
CA GLY A 57 -17.90 5.61 -2.20
C GLY A 57 -18.01 4.37 -1.29
N SER A 58 -17.16 3.36 -1.47
CA SER A 58 -17.17 2.13 -0.69
C SER A 58 -15.76 1.72 -0.27
N GLU A 59 -15.58 1.39 1.01
CA GLU A 59 -14.30 0.93 1.56
C GLU A 59 -13.88 -0.43 0.98
N ALA A 60 -14.84 -1.21 0.46
CA ALA A 60 -14.57 -2.48 -0.21
C ALA A 60 -13.64 -2.30 -1.41
N ASN A 61 -13.75 -1.16 -2.11
CA ASN A 61 -12.97 -0.81 -3.29
C ASN A 61 -11.49 -0.55 -2.98
N LEU A 62 -11.16 -0.33 -1.70
CA LEU A 62 -9.82 -0.11 -1.20
C LEU A 62 -9.26 -1.30 -0.41
N ARG A 63 -9.96 -2.44 -0.37
CA ARG A 63 -9.54 -3.61 0.40
C ARG A 63 -8.10 -4.02 0.06
N VAL A 64 -7.78 -4.11 -1.23
CA VAL A 64 -6.43 -4.48 -1.71
C VAL A 64 -5.37 -3.48 -1.22
N GLY A 65 -5.68 -2.19 -1.29
CA GLY A 65 -4.84 -1.12 -0.78
C GLY A 65 -4.62 -1.18 0.73
N LEU A 66 -5.68 -1.41 1.50
CA LEU A 66 -5.65 -1.50 2.96
C LEU A 66 -4.86 -2.73 3.44
N GLU A 67 -5.07 -3.89 2.82
CA GLU A 67 -4.29 -5.11 3.12
C GLU A 67 -2.81 -4.90 2.78
N THR A 68 -2.51 -4.26 1.65
CA THR A 68 -1.14 -3.94 1.25
C THR A 68 -0.49 -2.96 2.22
N LEU A 69 -1.22 -1.93 2.65
CA LEU A 69 -0.76 -0.95 3.63
C LEU A 69 -0.40 -1.63 4.96
N LEU A 70 -1.26 -2.53 5.47
CA LEU A 70 -0.96 -3.34 6.66
C LEU A 70 0.31 -4.18 6.47
N GLY A 71 0.47 -4.79 5.29
CA GLY A 71 1.68 -5.53 4.94
C GLY A 71 2.95 -4.67 4.99
N VAL A 72 2.90 -3.46 4.42
CA VAL A 72 4.03 -2.51 4.37
C VAL A 72 4.40 -2.01 5.77
N LEU A 73 3.41 -1.64 6.59
CA LEU A 73 3.64 -1.17 7.96
C LEU A 73 4.19 -2.28 8.87
N ASN A 74 3.69 -3.51 8.74
CA ASN A 74 4.19 -4.68 9.47
C ASN A 74 5.55 -5.18 8.97
N ALA A 75 5.87 -4.99 7.68
CA ALA A 75 7.19 -5.32 7.14
C ALA A 75 8.26 -4.32 7.60
N SER A 76 7.92 -3.03 7.64
CA SER A 76 8.82 -1.95 8.10
C SER A 76 9.23 -2.12 9.55
N SER A 77 8.29 -2.51 10.41
CA SER A 77 8.55 -2.85 11.82
C SER A 77 9.44 -4.09 11.97
N ARG A 78 9.31 -5.10 11.09
CA ARG A 78 10.22 -6.27 11.07
C ARG A 78 11.59 -6.00 10.46
N GLN A 79 11.74 -5.08 9.52
CA GLN A 79 13.05 -4.71 8.96
C GLN A 79 13.95 -3.97 9.97
N GLY A 80 13.36 -3.19 10.88
CA GLY A 80 14.08 -2.63 12.02
C GLY A 80 14.63 -3.70 12.98
N LEU A 81 13.90 -4.81 13.15
CA LEU A 81 14.33 -5.92 13.99
C LEU A 81 15.34 -6.84 13.29
N LYS A 82 15.16 -7.11 11.98
CA LYS A 82 16.08 -7.94 11.18
C LYS A 82 17.50 -7.36 11.06
N ARG A 83 17.67 -6.04 11.06
CA ARG A 83 19.01 -5.40 11.08
C ARG A 83 19.72 -5.47 12.44
N ARG A 84 19.03 -5.85 13.52
CA ARG A 84 19.62 -5.98 14.87
C ARG A 84 19.92 -7.42 15.30
N ILE A 85 19.44 -8.42 14.53
CA ILE A 85 19.58 -9.84 14.85
C ILE A 85 20.49 -10.59 13.87
N ASN A 86 21.25 -9.91 13.01
CA ASN A 86 22.42 -10.56 12.45
C ASN A 86 23.54 -10.42 13.49
N PRO A 87 23.87 -11.46 14.29
CA PRO A 87 25.10 -11.43 15.06
C PRO A 87 26.24 -11.21 14.08
N LEU A 88 27.12 -10.26 14.40
CA LEU A 88 28.38 -10.06 13.70
C LEU A 88 29.12 -11.39 13.64
N HIS A 89 28.99 -12.10 12.52
CA HIS A 89 29.79 -13.27 12.23
C HIS A 89 30.63 -12.98 10.98
N THR A 90 31.82 -12.45 11.26
CA THR A 90 33.03 -12.49 10.44
C THR A 90 34.18 -12.36 11.45
N GLN A 91 34.64 -13.44 12.08
CA GLN A 91 35.65 -14.39 11.56
C GLN A 91 36.92 -13.60 11.18
N LEU A 92 37.95 -13.46 12.04
CA LEU A 92 38.91 -14.49 12.48
C LEU A 92 39.28 -15.48 11.36
N ASP A 93 39.92 -14.98 10.31
CA ASP A 93 40.79 -15.79 9.46
C ASP A 93 41.99 -14.94 8.98
N GLY A 94 43.17 -15.28 9.51
CA GLY A 94 44.46 -15.28 8.80
C GLY A 94 45.19 -13.96 8.52
N ALA A 95 46.08 -13.56 9.43
CA ALA A 95 47.49 -13.23 9.16
C ALA A 95 48.27 -13.12 10.48
#